data_AF-X1AV05-F1
#
_entry.id   AF-X1AV05-F1
#
_cell.length_a   1.000
_cell.length_b   1.000
_cell.length_c   1.000
_cell.angle_alpha   90.00
_cell.angle_beta   90.00
_cell.angle_gamma   90.00
#
_symmetry.space_group_name_H-M   'P 1'
#
loop_
_entity.id
_entity.type
_entity.pdbx_description
1 polymer ?
#
loop_
_entity_poly.entity_id
_entity_poly.type
_entity_poly.pdbx_seq_one_letter_code
_entity_poly.pdbx_strand_id
1 'polypeptide(L)'
;MPIAPDGFFTIEDKDDLLHFFLEADRSTMEGKRFLSKMQAYWQWWLEEGHKKKFNISVFRVLTITISKKRKENLCKITKQADDRQQGSEMFLFSY
;
A
#
# COMPACT_ATOMS: atom_id res chain seq x y z
N MET A 1 -11.35 -7.46 5.49
CA MET A 1 -10.63 -8.32 4.52
C MET A 1 -9.26 -8.60 5.10
N PRO A 2 -8.73 -9.84 5.08
CA PRO A 2 -7.39 -10.13 5.60
C PRO A 2 -6.33 -9.45 4.72
N ILE A 3 -5.33 -8.84 5.36
CA ILE A 3 -4.18 -8.23 4.68
C ILE A 3 -3.16 -9.31 4.36
N ALA A 4 -2.96 -9.53 3.07
CA ALA A 4 -1.98 -10.45 2.50
C ALA A 4 -1.22 -9.71 1.37
N PRO A 5 -0.04 -9.14 1.68
CA PRO A 5 0.83 -8.53 0.67
C PRO A 5 1.47 -9.59 -0.22
N ASP A 6 1.85 -9.23 -1.45
CA ASP A 6 2.60 -10.14 -2.34
C ASP A 6 4.04 -10.32 -1.86
N GLY A 7 4.57 -9.31 -1.17
CA GLY A 7 5.88 -9.37 -0.53
C GLY A 7 5.99 -8.38 0.62
N PHE A 8 6.95 -8.63 1.50
CA PHE A 8 7.33 -7.71 2.57
C PHE A 8 8.84 -7.59 2.58
N PHE A 9 9.34 -6.37 2.60
CA PHE A 9 10.77 -6.11 2.72
C PHE A 9 11.02 -4.88 3.58
N THR A 10 12.20 -4.81 4.16
CA THR A 10 12.66 -3.68 4.97
C THR A 10 13.91 -3.13 4.32
N ILE A 11 13.98 -1.81 4.19
CA ILE A 11 15.21 -1.10 3.85
C ILE A 11 15.75 -0.55 5.16
N GLU A 12 17.01 -0.87 5.45
CA GLU A 12 17.76 -0.30 6.55
C GLU A 12 18.63 0.81 5.98
N ASP A 13 18.38 2.05 6.41
CA ASP A 13 19.26 3.19 6.12
C ASP A 13 19.78 3.76 7.43
N LYS A 14 21.07 3.51 7.70
CA LYS A 14 21.72 3.80 8.99
C LYS A 14 20.98 3.12 10.14
N ASP A 15 20.23 3.88 10.94
CA ASP A 15 19.47 3.41 12.10
C ASP A 15 17.95 3.40 11.84
N ASP A 16 17.52 3.85 10.65
CA ASP A 16 16.11 3.91 10.27
C ASP A 16 15.69 2.65 9.51
N LEU A 17 14.66 1.98 10.02
CA LEU A 17 14.02 0.85 9.36
C LEU A 17 12.77 1.31 8.61
N LEU A 18 12.83 1.23 7.29
CA LEU A 18 11.71 1.54 6.41
C LEU A 18 11.05 0.24 5.94
N HIS A 19 9.86 -0.03 6.45
CA HIS A 19 9.10 -1.24 6.11
C HIS A 19 8.20 -1.02 4.91
N PHE A 20 8.24 -1.96 3.97
CA PHE A 20 7.45 -1.90 2.73
C PHE A 20 6.64 -3.18 2.52
N PHE A 21 5.35 -3.02 2.24
CA PHE A 21 4.51 -4.06 1.66
C PHE A 21 4.47 -3.90 0.15
N LEU A 22 4.79 -4.97 -0.57
CA LEU A 22 4.80 -4.98 -2.02
C LEU A 22 3.49 -5.54 -2.57
N GLU A 23 2.95 -4.84 -3.56
CA GLU A 23 1.77 -5.21 -4.34
C GLU A 23 2.14 -5.21 -5.82
N ALA A 24 2.05 -6.35 -6.49
CA ALA A 24 2.39 -6.49 -7.91
C ALA A 24 1.12 -6.57 -8.75
N ASP A 25 0.65 -5.44 -9.29
CA ASP A 25 -0.52 -5.43 -10.18
C ASP A 25 -0.13 -5.72 -11.64
N ARG A 26 -0.30 -6.99 -12.03
CA ARG A 26 -0.12 -7.46 -13.42
C ARG A 26 -1.30 -7.11 -14.34
N SER A 27 -2.11 -6.10 -13.99
CA SER A 27 -3.39 -5.74 -14.64
C SER A 27 -4.45 -6.84 -14.63
N THR A 28 -4.30 -7.83 -13.75
CA THR A 28 -5.28 -8.91 -13.55
C THR A 28 -6.34 -8.55 -12.52
N MET A 29 -6.14 -7.49 -11.73
CA MET A 29 -7.04 -7.11 -10.65
C MET A 29 -7.98 -5.96 -11.04
N GLU A 30 -9.27 -6.12 -10.77
CA GLU A 30 -10.25 -5.05 -10.97
C GLU A 30 -10.00 -3.86 -10.03
N GLY A 31 -10.23 -2.64 -10.53
CA GLY A 31 -9.99 -1.41 -9.76
C GLY A 31 -10.74 -1.33 -8.43
N LYS A 32 -11.95 -1.91 -8.35
CA LYS A 32 -12.75 -2.00 -7.11
C LYS A 32 -12.07 -2.88 -6.06
N ARG A 33 -11.54 -4.04 -6.48
CA ARG A 33 -10.85 -4.96 -5.58
C ARG A 33 -9.54 -4.37 -5.07
N PHE A 34 -8.83 -3.64 -5.93
CA PHE A 34 -7.65 -2.87 -5.54
C PHE A 34 -8.01 -1.82 -4.48
N LEU A 35 -9.07 -1.04 -4.70
CA LEU A 35 -9.53 -0.02 -3.74
C LEU A 35 -9.87 -0.63 -2.38
N SER A 36 -10.62 -1.73 -2.34
CA SER A 36 -10.95 -2.42 -1.08
C SER A 36 -9.70 -2.91 -0.35
N LYS A 37 -8.65 -3.31 -1.07
CA LYS A 37 -7.36 -3.69 -0.47
C LYS A 37 -6.65 -2.48 0.15
N MET A 38 -6.60 -1.35 -0.55
CA MET A 38 -6.02 -0.11 -0.02
C MET A 38 -6.79 0.41 1.21
N GLN A 39 -8.12 0.35 1.18
CA GLN A 39 -8.96 0.69 2.34
C GLN A 39 -8.68 -0.23 3.54
N ALA A 40 -8.48 -1.53 3.29
CA ALA A 40 -8.10 -2.45 4.35
C ALA A 40 -6.74 -2.10 4.99
N TYR A 41 -5.74 -1.75 4.18
CA TYR A 41 -4.44 -1.25 4.69
C TYR A 41 -4.61 0.02 5.51
N TRP A 42 -5.42 0.97 5.04
CA TRP A 42 -5.70 2.22 5.75
C TRP A 42 -6.34 1.97 7.11
N GLN A 43 -7.38 1.15 7.16
CA GLN A 43 -8.05 0.77 8.42
C GLN A 43 -7.09 0.04 9.37
N TRP A 44 -6.29 -0.88 8.85
CA TRP A 44 -5.30 -1.60 9.66
C TRP A 44 -4.18 -0.71 10.19
N TRP A 45 -3.84 0.36 9.47
CA TRP A 45 -2.93 1.39 9.96
C TRP A 45 -3.57 2.18 11.11
N LEU A 46 -4.82 2.62 10.97
CA LEU A 46 -5.59 3.31 12.01
C LEU A 46 -5.76 2.48 13.29
N GLU A 47 -5.96 1.17 13.15
CA GLU A 47 -6.10 0.22 14.27
C GLU A 47 -4.76 -0.18 14.94
N GLU A 48 -3.64 0.41 14.48
CA GLU A 48 -2.27 0.06 14.87
C GLU A 48 -1.95 -1.44 14.71
N GLY A 49 -2.61 -2.11 13.76
CA GLY A 49 -2.48 -3.55 13.60
C GLY A 49 -1.08 -3.98 13.13
N HIS A 50 -0.32 -3.07 12.52
CA HIS A 50 1.08 -3.24 12.15
C HIS A 50 2.00 -3.37 13.37
N LYS A 51 1.77 -2.58 14.43
CA LYS A 51 2.49 -2.70 15.71
C LYS A 51 2.15 -4.04 16.38
N LYS A 52 0.86 -4.40 16.42
CA LYS A 52 0.40 -5.64 17.08
C LYS A 52 0.90 -6.92 16.40
N LYS A 53 0.96 -6.93 15.06
CA LYS A 53 1.28 -8.15 14.30
C LYS A 53 2.74 -8.27 13.91
N PHE A 54 3.41 -7.15 13.62
CA PHE A 54 4.78 -7.13 13.10
C PHE A 54 5.76 -6.32 13.96
N ASN A 55 5.29 -5.65 15.02
CA ASN A 55 6.10 -4.78 15.89
C ASN A 55 6.88 -3.69 15.13
N ILE A 56 6.33 -3.23 14.01
CA ILE A 56 6.90 -2.17 13.17
C ILE A 56 6.27 -0.82 13.52
N SER A 57 7.06 0.26 13.48
CA SER A 57 6.63 1.61 13.87
C SER A 57 5.84 2.31 12.75
N VAL A 58 6.31 2.18 11.51
CA VAL A 58 5.72 2.76 10.30
C VAL A 58 5.89 1.79 9.13
N PHE A 59 5.00 1.86 8.15
CA PHE A 59 5.14 1.11 6.91
C PHE A 59 4.58 1.88 5.72
N ARG A 60 5.05 1.53 4.52
CA ARG A 60 4.51 2.02 3.26
C ARG A 60 4.09 0.84 2.37
N VAL A 61 3.13 1.05 1.49
CA VAL A 61 2.65 0.06 0.52
C VAL A 61 3.14 0.49 -0.85
N LEU A 62 4.04 -0.29 -1.45
CA LEU A 62 4.58 -0.07 -2.78
C LEU A 62 3.83 -0.93 -3.80
N THR A 63 3.11 -0.28 -4.71
CA THR A 63 2.44 -0.94 -5.82
C THR A 63 3.27 -0.81 -7.10
N ILE A 64 3.68 -1.94 -7.68
CA ILE A 64 4.35 -2.01 -8.99
C ILE A 64 3.32 -2.40 -10.05
N THR A 65 3.29 -1.65 -11.15
CA THR A 65 2.34 -1.86 -12.24
C THR A 65 3.06 -2.14 -13.55
N ILE A 66 2.38 -2.78 -14.51
CA ILE A 66 2.97 -3.10 -15.82
C ILE A 66 3.11 -1.91 -16.77
N SER A 67 2.50 -0.76 -16.47
CA SER A 67 2.57 0.42 -17.34
C SER A 67 2.27 1.70 -16.58
N LYS A 68 2.86 2.81 -17.06
CA LYS A 68 2.58 4.15 -16.53
C LYS A 68 1.09 4.50 -16.51
N LYS A 69 0.34 4.14 -17.56
CA LYS A 69 -1.12 4.39 -17.63
C LYS A 69 -1.87 3.67 -16.51
N ARG A 70 -1.48 2.42 -16.23
CA ARG A 70 -2.06 1.64 -15.14
C ARG A 70 -1.73 2.25 -13.77
N LYS A 71 -0.47 2.65 -13.57
CA LYS A 71 -0.01 3.39 -12.38
C LYS A 71 -0.88 4.61 -12.09
N GLU A 72 -1.10 5.46 -13.09
CA GLU A 72 -1.88 6.68 -12.95
C GLU A 72 -3.35 6.39 -12.61
N ASN A 73 -3.92 5.33 -13.19
CA ASN A 73 -5.29 4.91 -12.87
C ASN A 73 -5.41 4.40 -11.42
N LEU A 74 -4.48 3.55 -10.98
CA LEU A 74 -4.48 3.05 -9.59
C LEU A 74 -4.22 4.17 -8.59
N CYS A 75 -3.31 5.09 -8.90
CA CYS A 75 -3.05 6.27 -8.07
C CYS A 75 -4.33 7.09 -7.89
N LYS A 76 -5.09 7.34 -8.96
CA LYS A 76 -6.40 8.03 -8.89
C LYS A 76 -7.42 7.28 -8.05
N ILE A 77 -7.51 5.95 -8.21
CA ILE A 77 -8.42 5.11 -7.42
C ILE A 77 -8.06 5.17 -5.94
N THR A 78 -6.77 5.08 -5.61
CA THR A 78 -6.26 5.04 -4.23
C THR A 78 -6.51 6.33 -3.47
N LYS A 79 -6.65 7.47 -4.16
CA LYS A 79 -7.09 8.70 -3.50
C LYS A 79 -8.45 8.54 -2.81
N GLN A 80 -9.31 7.62 -3.26
CA GLN A 80 -10.59 7.33 -2.62
C GLN A 80 -10.46 6.41 -1.38
N ALA A 81 -9.25 5.92 -1.08
CA ALA A 81 -9.01 5.06 0.07
C ALA A 81 -8.78 5.83 1.38
N ASP A 82 -8.42 7.11 1.30
CA ASP A 82 -8.27 8.02 2.43
C ASP A 82 -9.47 8.98 2.48
N ASP A 83 -10.08 9.14 3.66
CA ASP A 83 -11.22 10.03 3.90
C ASP A 83 -10.91 11.50 3.52
N ARG A 84 -9.63 11.89 3.51
CA ARG A 84 -9.19 13.23 3.11
C ARG A 84 -9.02 13.42 1.61
N GLN A 85 -9.02 12.33 0.82
CA GLN A 85 -8.80 12.31 -0.64
C GLN A 85 -7.51 12.99 -1.15
N GLN A 86 -6.58 13.34 -0.26
CA GLN A 86 -5.34 14.05 -0.63
C GLN A 86 -4.22 13.09 -1.06
N GLY A 87 -4.39 11.79 -0.80
CA GLY A 87 -3.33 10.80 -0.93
C GLY A 87 -2.49 10.79 0.34
N SER A 88 -2.16 9.59 0.80
CA SER A 88 -1.27 9.41 1.95
C SER A 88 0.13 9.06 1.46
N GLU A 89 1.15 9.56 2.16
CA GLU A 89 2.57 9.15 2.00
C GLU A 89 2.79 7.64 2.21
N MET A 90 1.76 6.94 2.65
CA MET A 90 1.71 5.51 2.86
C MET A 90 1.57 4.72 1.55
N PHE A 91 0.93 5.24 0.49
CA PHE A 91 0.75 4.51 -0.77
C PHE A 91 1.69 5.02 -1.87
N LEU A 92 2.65 4.17 -2.27
CA LEU A 92 3.64 4.45 -3.30
C LEU A 92 3.34 3.66 -4.58
N PHE A 93 3.64 4.24 -5.74
CA PHE A 93 3.35 3.64 -7.05
C PHE A 93 4.55 3.73 -8.01
N SER A 94 4.92 2.61 -8.64
CA SER A 94 5.97 2.52 -9.66
C SER A 94 5.51 1.72 -10.90
N TYR A 95 6.26 1.82 -12.01
CA TYR A 95 6.03 1.08 -13.26
C TYR A 95 7.34 0.56 -13.86
#